data_AF-A0A7X3VG34-F1
#
_entry.id   AF-A0A7X3VG34-F1
#
_cell.length_a   1.000
_cell.length_b   1.000
_cell.length_c   1.000
_cell.angle_alpha   90.00
_cell.angle_beta   90.00
_cell.angle_gamma   90.00
#
_symmetry.space_group_name_H-M   'P 1'
#
loop_
_entity.id
_entity.type
_entity.pdbx_description
1 polymer ?
#
loop_
_entity_poly.entity_id
_entity_poly.type
_entity_poly.pdbx_seq_one_letter_code
_entity_poly.pdbx_strand_id
1 'polypeptide(L)' 'MATIRGRWENVGRLSYLIFCTAVLLFLVAPILVIVPLSFNVEPYFTFTEGMLSLDPQAYSLRWYRSVFGD' A
#
# COMPACT_ATOMS: atom_id res chain seq x y z
N MET A 1 -22.68 27.40 26.19
CA MET A 1 -21.89 26.36 26.90
C MET A 1 -21.97 24.97 26.23
N ALA A 2 -22.15 24.85 24.89
CA ALA A 2 -22.33 23.56 24.21
C ALA A 2 -21.19 23.18 23.23
N THR A 3 -20.36 24.15 22.82
CA THR A 3 -19.27 23.94 21.83
C THR A 3 -18.05 23.21 22.38
N ILE A 4 -17.73 23.38 23.67
CA ILE A 4 -16.48 22.83 24.25
C ILE A 4 -16.54 21.30 24.36
N ARG A 5 -17.71 20.73 24.70
CA ARG A 5 -17.89 19.29 24.88
C ARG A 5 -17.66 18.52 23.57
N GLY A 6 -18.21 19.02 22.45
CA GLY A 6 -18.05 18.38 21.14
C GLY A 6 -16.61 18.39 20.62
N ARG A 7 -15.79 19.36 21.02
CA ARG A 7 -14.40 19.43 20.57
C ARG A 7 -13.54 18.29 21.13
N TRP A 8 -13.75 17.92 22.39
CA TRP A 8 -13.03 16.81 23.02
C TRP A 8 -13.45 15.45 22.49
N GLU A 9 -14.74 15.27 22.17
CA GLU A 9 -15.25 14.06 21.54
C GLU A 9 -14.68 13.86 20.12
N ASN A 10 -14.58 14.95 19.36
CA ASN A 10 -13.98 14.92 18.03
C ASN A 10 -12.49 14.58 18.06
N VAL A 11 -11.74 15.11 19.03
CA VAL A 11 -10.31 14.79 19.19
C VAL A 11 -10.09 13.33 19.57
N GLY A 12 -10.88 12.79 20.52
CA GLY A 12 -10.80 11.37 20.91
C GLY A 12 -11.22 10.43 19.78
N ARG A 13 -12.27 10.78 19.04
CA ARG A 13 -12.68 10.02 17.85
C ARG A 13 -11.60 10.05 16.77
N LEU A 14 -11.02 11.21 16.50
CA LEU A 14 -9.97 11.36 15.50
C LEU A 14 -8.71 10.57 15.90
N SER A 15 -8.27 10.64 17.15
CA SER A 15 -7.10 9.88 17.62
C SER A 15 -7.33 8.37 17.53
N TYR A 16 -8.52 7.89 17.91
CA TYR A 16 -8.90 6.48 17.74
C TYR A 16 -8.86 6.05 16.26
N LEU A 17 -9.47 6.83 15.36
CA LEU A 17 -9.46 6.52 13.94
C LEU A 17 -8.05 6.54 13.34
N ILE A 18 -7.22 7.51 13.70
CA ILE A 18 -5.82 7.58 13.25
C ILE A 18 -5.05 6.35 13.73
N PHE A 19 -5.19 5.98 15.00
CA PHE A 19 -4.50 4.82 15.56
C PHE A 19 -4.93 3.51 14.88
N CYS A 20 -6.24 3.28 14.78
CA CYS A 20 -6.77 2.10 14.09
C CYS A 20 -6.31 2.05 12.62
N THR A 21 -6.37 3.18 11.93
CA THR A 21 -5.91 3.28 10.53
C THR A 21 -4.42 3.01 10.43
N ALA A 22 -3.59 3.56 11.32
CA ALA A 22 -2.16 3.33 11.33
C ALA A 22 -1.80 1.86 11.57
N VAL A 23 -2.48 1.19 12.52
CA VAL A 23 -2.29 -0.25 12.77
C VAL A 23 -2.73 -1.07 11.56
N LEU A 24 -3.90 -0.80 10.98
CA LEU A 24 -4.38 -1.50 9.79
C LEU A 24 -3.44 -1.29 8.60
N LEU A 25 -2.97 -0.06 8.37
CA LEU A 25 -1.98 0.27 7.35
C LEU A 25 -0.67 -0.48 7.57
N PHE A 26 -0.19 -0.57 8.81
CA PHE A 26 1.00 -1.36 9.14
C PHE A 26 0.81 -2.85 8.85
N LEU A 27 -0.36 -3.42 9.17
CA LEU A 27 -0.67 -4.81 8.88
C LEU A 27 -0.74 -5.12 7.38
N VAL A 28 -1.21 -4.17 6.55
CA VAL A 28 -1.26 -4.33 5.08
C VAL A 28 -0.02 -3.78 4.36
N ALA A 29 0.87 -3.07 5.05
CA ALA A 29 2.08 -2.45 4.49
C ALA A 29 2.92 -3.41 3.61
N PRO A 30 3.24 -4.65 4.04
CA PRO A 30 4.00 -5.55 3.18
C PRO A 30 3.26 -5.91 1.89
N ILE A 31 1.93 -6.03 1.92
CA ILE A 31 1.11 -6.31 0.74
C ILE A 31 1.20 -5.14 -0.25
N LEU A 32 1.14 -3.90 0.26
CA LEU A 32 1.25 -2.69 -0.58
C LEU A 32 2.59 -2.59 -1.31
N VAL A 33 3.67 -3.16 -0.75
CA VAL A 33 5.01 -3.17 -1.36
C VAL A 33 5.18 -4.37 -2.31
N ILE A 34 4.65 -5.54 -1.94
CA ILE A 34 4.77 -6.76 -2.74
C ILE A 34 3.96 -6.68 -4.04
N VAL A 35 2.77 -6.06 -4.02
CA VAL A 35 1.92 -5.92 -5.22
C VAL A 35 2.63 -5.18 -6.38
N PRO A 36 3.20 -3.97 -6.23
CA PRO A 36 3.91 -3.32 -7.32
C PRO A 36 5.16 -4.10 -7.76
N LEU A 37 5.90 -4.69 -6.82
CA LEU A 37 7.06 -5.52 -7.12
C LEU A 37 6.71 -6.82 -7.86
N SER A 38 5.48 -7.33 -7.71
CA SER A 38 5.01 -8.52 -8.44
C SER A 38 4.96 -8.29 -9.95
N PHE A 39 4.87 -7.02 -10.38
CA PHE A 39 4.94 -6.63 -11.77
C PHE A 39 6.39 -6.47 -12.27
N ASN A 40 7.43 -6.67 -11.46
CA ASN A 40 8.80 -6.48 -11.93
C ASN A 40 9.18 -7.49 -13.03
N VAL A 41 9.81 -7.02 -14.10
CA VAL A 41 10.36 -7.85 -15.20
C VAL A 41 11.50 -8.78 -14.75
N GLU A 42 12.21 -8.44 -13.68
CA GLU A 42 13.27 -9.25 -13.08
C GLU A 42 12.72 -10.26 -12.06
N PRO A 43 13.42 -11.37 -11.78
CA PRO A 43 12.98 -12.37 -10.81
C PRO A 43 13.22 -11.97 -9.34
N TYR A 44 13.61 -10.72 -9.09
CA TYR A 44 13.94 -10.21 -7.75
C TYR A 44 12.88 -9.23 -7.25
N PHE A 45 12.52 -9.32 -5.97
CA PHE A 45 11.58 -8.41 -5.31
C PHE A 45 12.28 -7.11 -4.84
N THR A 46 12.89 -6.40 -5.77
CA THR A 46 13.57 -5.11 -5.52
C THR A 46 13.07 -4.07 -6.50
N PHE A 47 12.98 -2.81 -6.08
CA PHE A 47 12.66 -1.71 -6.98
C PHE A 47 13.87 -1.41 -7.88
N THR A 48 13.67 -1.54 -9.19
CA THR A 48 14.68 -1.23 -10.20
C THR A 48 14.58 0.24 -10.62
N GLU A 49 15.64 0.78 -11.22
CA GLU A 49 15.63 2.15 -11.75
C GLU A 49 14.52 2.34 -12.80
N GLY A 50 14.27 1.33 -13.63
CA GLY A 50 13.18 1.33 -14.61
C GLY A 50 11.78 1.40 -13.99
N MET A 51 11.54 0.74 -12.85
CA MET A 51 10.27 0.88 -12.14
C MET A 51 10.09 2.28 -11.53
N LEU A 52 11.17 2.89 -11.04
CA LEU A 52 11.13 4.25 -10.47
C LEU A 52 10.95 5.32 -11.54
N SER A 53 11.51 5.12 -12.74
CA SER A 53 11.32 5.98 -13.90
C SER A 53 10.00 5.72 -14.66
N LEU A 54 9.18 4.77 -14.17
CA LEU A 54 7.92 4.34 -14.78
C LEU A 54 8.10 3.84 -16.23
N ASP A 55 9.25 3.23 -16.54
CA ASP A 55 9.51 2.62 -17.84
C ASP A 55 8.59 1.42 -18.07
N PRO A 56 7.75 1.42 -19.13
CA PRO A 56 6.89 0.28 -19.47
C PRO A 56 7.63 -1.05 -19.64
N GLN A 57 8.90 -1.04 -20.05
CA GLN A 57 9.71 -2.26 -20.21
C GLN A 57 10.10 -2.91 -18.87
N ALA A 58 10.03 -2.16 -17.77
CA ALA A 58 10.34 -2.68 -16.43
C ALA A 58 9.19 -3.48 -15.80
N TYR A 59 8.00 -3.50 -16.43
CA TYR A 59 6.80 -4.16 -15.91
C TYR A 59 6.41 -5.40 -16.74
N SER A 60 6.02 -6.49 -16.08
CA SER A 60 5.60 -7.75 -16.70
C SER A 60 4.53 -8.47 -15.90
N LEU A 61 3.56 -9.08 -16.61
CA LEU A 61 2.53 -9.96 -16.06
C LEU A 61 2.91 -11.45 -16.16
N ARG A 62 4.17 -11.79 -16.43
CA ARG A 62 4.60 -13.18 -16.70
C ARG A 62 4.14 -14.17 -15.61
N TRP A 63 4.21 -13.75 -14.35
CA TRP A 63 3.81 -14.58 -13.21
C TRP A 63 2.31 -14.83 -13.20
N TYR A 64 1.51 -13.81 -13.49
CA TYR A 64 0.07 -13.95 -13.62
C TYR A 64 -0.31 -14.87 -14.78
N ARG A 65 0.36 -14.73 -15.93
CA ARG A 65 0.17 -15.64 -17.08
C ARG A 65 0.51 -17.08 -16.73
N SER A 66 1.62 -17.32 -16.02
CA SER A 66 1.98 -18.67 -15.57
C SER A 66 0.99 -19.30 -14.59
N VAL A 67 0.25 -18.49 -13.83
CA VAL A 67 -0.77 -18.98 -12.88
C VAL A 67 -2.08 -19.29 -13.58
N PHE A 68 -2.50 -18.44 -14.52
CA PHE A 68 -3.78 -18.59 -15.23
C PHE A 68 -3.69 -19.45 -16.49
N GLY A 69 -2.49 -19.86 -16.87
CA GLY A 69 -2.24 -20.70 -18.03
C GLY A 69 -2.07 -19.87 -19.29
N ASP A 70 -0.96 -20.14 -19.96
CA ASP A 70 -1.07 -20.42 -21.40
C ASP A 70 -2.02 -21.62 -21.60
#